data_AF-A0A4V1GLS8-F1
#
_entry.id   AF-A0A4V1GLS8-F1
#
_cell.length_a   1.000
_cell.length_b   1.000
_cell.length_c   1.000
_cell.angle_alpha   90.00
_cell.angle_beta   90.00
_cell.angle_gamma   90.00
#
_symmetry.space_group_name_H-M   'P 1'
#
loop_
_entity.id
_entity.type
_entity.pdbx_description
1 polymer ?
#
loop_
_entity_poly.entity_id
_entity_poly.type
_entity_poly.pdbx_seq_one_letter_code
_entity_poly.pdbx_strand_id
1 'polypeptide(L)' 'MIDPTTKAFKRLNEQYEKLFDEPIPTEMIPLDETLEGLNEKIKQSAVAGRDILSEEYGWDELDPDDDYA' A
#
# COMPACT_ATOMS: atom_id res chain seq x y z
N MET A 1 10.54 -7.53 6.10
CA MET A 1 10.87 -7.12 4.73
C MET A 1 10.06 -7.91 3.72
N ILE A 2 9.16 -7.21 3.05
CA ILE A 2 8.35 -7.73 1.95
C ILE A 2 9.21 -7.80 0.69
N ASP A 3 9.12 -8.91 -0.04
CA ASP A 3 9.74 -9.04 -1.35
C ASP A 3 8.65 -8.95 -2.45
N PRO A 4 8.70 -7.93 -3.33
CA PRO A 4 7.66 -7.68 -4.32
C PRO A 4 7.68 -8.69 -5.48
N THR A 5 8.74 -9.49 -5.61
CA THR A 5 8.84 -10.53 -6.63
C THR A 5 8.10 -11.81 -6.24
N THR A 6 7.83 -11.98 -4.94
CA THR A 6 7.11 -13.15 -4.43
C THR A 6 5.68 -13.25 -4.94
N LYS A 7 5.21 -14.48 -5.15
CA LYS A 7 3.81 -14.75 -5.51
C LYS A 7 2.83 -14.26 -4.44
N ALA A 8 3.24 -14.27 -3.18
CA ALA A 8 2.43 -13.81 -2.07
C ALA A 8 2.15 -12.30 -2.18
N PHE A 9 3.20 -11.49 -2.37
CA PHE A 9 3.04 -10.06 -2.57
C PHE A 9 2.19 -9.74 -3.81
N LYS A 10 2.48 -10.39 -4.95
CA LYS A 10 1.72 -10.17 -6.19
C LYS A 10 0.22 -10.39 -6.00
N ARG A 11 -0.16 -11.44 -5.28
CA ARG A 11 -1.57 -11.72 -4.96
C ARG A 11 -2.20 -10.66 -4.05
N LEU A 12 -1.43 -10.06 -3.15
CA LEU A 12 -1.89 -8.95 -2.31
C LEU A 12 -2.04 -7.66 -3.15
N ASN A 13 -1.05 -7.37 -4.00
CA ASN A 13 -1.09 -6.25 -4.94
C ASN A 13 -2.30 -6.32 -5.87
N GLU A 14 -2.58 -7.47 -6.46
CA GLU A 14 -3.77 -7.68 -7.31
C GLU A 14 -5.10 -7.51 -6.54
N GLN A 15 -5.13 -7.81 -5.24
CA GLN A 15 -6.33 -7.58 -4.43
C GLN A 15 -6.51 -6.09 -4.13
N TYR A 16 -5.43 -5.41 -3.80
CA TYR A 16 -5.42 -3.98 -3.56
C TYR A 16 -5.79 -3.18 -4.82
N GLU A 17 -5.19 -3.51 -5.97
CA GLU A 17 -5.49 -2.88 -7.27
C GLU A 17 -6.95 -3.07 -7.67
N LYS A 18 -7.59 -4.18 -7.31
CA LYS A 18 -9.04 -4.37 -7.54
C LYS A 18 -9.93 -3.52 -6.64
N LEU A 19 -9.43 -3.06 -5.50
CA LEU A 19 -10.19 -2.24 -4.55
C LEU A 19 -10.06 -0.76 -4.87
N PHE A 20 -8.88 -0.33 -5.33
CA PHE A 20 -8.52 1.09 -5.48
C PHE A 20 -8.10 1.48 -6.89
N ASP A 21 -8.16 0.56 -7.87
CA ASP A 21 -7.74 0.75 -9.26
C ASP A 21 -6.25 1.16 -9.43
N GLU A 22 -5.45 1.04 -8.36
CA GLU A 22 -4.03 1.40 -8.34
C GLU A 22 -3.18 0.32 -7.64
N PRO A 23 -1.95 0.04 -8.13
CA PRO A 23 -1.06 -0.90 -7.47
C PRO A 23 -0.47 -0.31 -6.19
N ILE A 24 -0.06 -1.16 -5.26
CA ILE A 24 0.64 -0.77 -4.04
C ILE A 24 2.02 -0.20 -4.42
N PRO A 25 2.33 1.08 -4.13
CA PRO A 25 3.68 1.60 -4.32
C PRO A 25 4.66 0.95 -3.34
N THR A 26 5.41 -0.03 -3.85
CA THR A 26 6.34 -0.86 -3.07
C THR A 26 7.43 -0.05 -2.36
N GLU A 27 7.77 1.12 -2.89
CA GLU A 27 8.80 2.01 -2.36
C GLU A 27 8.35 2.70 -1.06
N MET A 28 7.04 2.81 -0.86
CA MET A 28 6.43 3.46 0.29
C MET A 28 6.08 2.47 1.41
N ILE A 29 6.31 1.17 1.18
CA ILE A 29 6.07 0.14 2.19
C ILE A 29 7.20 0.19 3.24
N PRO A 30 6.89 0.30 4.54
CA PRO A 30 7.90 0.31 5.60
C PRO A 30 8.77 -0.96 5.58
N LEU A 31 10.06 -0.83 5.91
CA LEU A 31 11.00 -1.97 5.91
C LEU A 31 10.63 -3.05 6.95
N ASP A 32 10.07 -2.61 8.08
CA ASP A 32 9.54 -3.46 9.16
C ASP A 32 8.19 -4.11 8.81
N GLU A 33 7.57 -3.74 7.69
CA GLU A 33 6.30 -4.31 7.27
C GLU A 33 6.45 -5.79 6.88
N THR A 34 5.37 -6.54 7.13
CA THR A 34 5.31 -7.98 6.88
C THR A 34 4.17 -8.31 5.92
N LEU A 35 4.27 -9.44 5.22
CA LEU A 35 3.19 -9.90 4.34
C LEU A 35 1.87 -10.12 5.09
N GLU A 36 1.95 -10.53 6.36
CA GLU A 36 0.77 -10.73 7.20
C GLU A 36 0.12 -9.38 7.56
N GLY A 37 0.91 -8.41 8.02
CA GLY A 37 0.46 -7.05 8.31
C GLY A 37 -0.13 -6.36 7.09
N LEU A 38 0.54 -6.43 5.94
CA LEU A 38 0.04 -5.89 4.68
C LEU A 38 -1.32 -6.51 4.30
N ASN A 39 -1.46 -7.83 4.41
CA ASN A 39 -2.72 -8.52 4.12
C ASN A 39 -3.86 -8.11 5.08
N GLU A 40 -3.56 -7.92 6.36
CA GLU A 40 -4.54 -7.41 7.33
C GLU A 40 -4.98 -5.99 6.98
N LYS A 41 -4.05 -5.10 6.65
CA LYS A 41 -4.36 -3.71 6.24
C LYS A 41 -5.19 -3.65 4.96
N ILE A 42 -4.88 -4.47 3.94
CA ILE A 42 -5.69 -4.56 2.71
C ILE A 42 -7.12 -5.00 3.04
N LYS A 43 -7.30 -5.99 3.93
CA LYS A 43 -8.63 -6.42 4.37
C LYS A 43 -9.38 -5.32 5.12
N GLN A 44 -8.70 -4.60 6.01
CA GLN A 44 -9.28 -3.46 6.71
C GLN A 44 -9.69 -2.36 5.73
N SER A 45 -8.88 -2.08 4.71
CA SER A 45 -9.20 -1.13 3.64
C SER A 45 -10.48 -1.54 2.89
N ALA A 46 -10.60 -2.84 2.55
CA ALA A 46 -11.80 -3.39 1.91
C ALA A 46 -13.05 -3.28 2.79
N VAL A 47 -12.92 -3.50 4.10
CA VAL A 47 -14.05 -3.38 5.06
C VAL A 47 -14.43 -1.91 5.29
N ALA A 48 -13.44 -1.01 5.35
CA ALA A 48 -13.66 0.41 5.53
C ALA A 48 -14.18 1.10 4.26
N GLY A 49 -13.97 0.50 3.08
CA GLY A 49 -14.32 1.07 1.79
C GLY A 49 -13.45 2.27 1.40
N ARG A 50 -12.25 2.39 2.00
CA ARG A 50 -11.26 3.44 1.71
C ARG A 50 -9.85 2.86 1.83
N ASP A 51 -8.88 3.45 1.13
CA ASP A 51 -7.48 3.06 1.30
C ASP A 51 -6.98 3.57 2.65
N ILE A 52 -6.65 2.63 3.55
CA ILE A 52 -6.02 2.97 4.83
C ILE A 52 -4.49 2.85 4.76
N LEU A 53 -3.95 2.24 3.70
CA LEU A 53 -2.51 2.13 3.54
C LEU A 53 -1.90 3.51 3.28
N SER A 54 -2.61 4.40 2.59
CA SER A 54 -2.19 5.80 2.43
C SER A 54 -2.00 6.55 3.74
N GLU A 55 -2.94 6.41 4.66
CA GLU A 55 -2.86 7.02 5.99
C GLU A 55 -1.78 6.36 6.85
N GLU A 56 -1.68 5.03 6.82
CA GLU A 56 -0.76 4.27 7.68
C GLU A 56 0.70 4.34 7.21
N TYR A 57 0.93 4.45 5.90
CA TYR A 57 2.27 4.53 5.30
C TYR A 57 2.65 5.96 4.91
N GLY A 58 1.72 6.92 5.01
CA GLY A 58 1.97 8.33 4.72
C GLY A 58 2.27 8.61 3.25
N TRP A 59 1.74 7.81 2.32
CA TRP A 59 2.01 8.01 0.89
C TRP A 59 1.07 8.99 0.19
N ASP A 60 -0.01 9.40 0.86
CA ASP A 60 -0.94 10.43 0.38
C ASP A 60 -0.33 11.84 0.49
N GLU A 61 0.74 12.00 1.28
CA GLU A 61 1.44 13.28 1.51
C GLU A 61 2.46 13.64 0.41
N LEU A 62 2.21 13.26 -0.84
CA LEU A 62 2.84 13.97 -1.97
C LEU A 62 2.13 15.31 -2.14
N ASP A 63 2.46 16.25 -1.25
CA ASP A 63 2.15 17.67 -1.39
C ASP A 63 2.58 18.12 -2.81
N PRO A 64 1.67 18.63 -3.65
CA PRO A 64 2.01 19.17 -4.97
C PRO A 64 2.78 20.51 -4.90
N ASP A 65 3.18 20.96 -3.71
CA ASP A 65 3.82 22.24 -3.44
C ASP A 65 5.35 22.16 -3.23
N ASP A 66 6.03 21.07 -3.63
CA ASP A 66 7.51 21.07 -3.77
C ASP A 66 7.92 21.83 -5.06
N ASP A 67 7.52 23.10 -5.14
CA ASP A 67 8.11 24.12 -6.01
C ASP A 67 9.47 24.50 -5.41
N TYR A 68 10.50 23.67 -5.69
CA TYR A 68 11.90 24.10 -5.49
C TYR A 68 12.24 25.15 -6.55
N ALA A 69 11.87 26.40 -6.25
CA ALA A 69 12.34 27.61 -6.91
C ALA A 69 13.84 27.88 -6.65
#